data_AF-A0A9D6UJY6-F1
#
_entry.id   AF-A0A9D6UJY6-F1
#
_cell.length_a   1.000
_cell.length_b   1.000
_cell.length_c   1.000
_cell.angle_alpha   90.00
_cell.angle_beta   90.00
_cell.angle_gamma   90.00
#
_symmetry.space_group_name_H-M   'P 1'
#
loop_
_entity.id
_entity.type
_entity.pdbx_description
1 polymer ?
#
loop_
_entity_poly.entity_id
_entity_poly.type
_entity_poly.pdbx_seq_one_letter_code
_entity_poly.pdbx_strand_id
1 'polypeptide(L)'
;MDDRKIAERSSKQAKVRILLLAIIIAIGLSAGISRLFYLQAIKNNDLSRIAVRQHQKTVVLEPLRGTIYDRKGRVLAVNLDVESVYAVPSEIEDSHEAAKRLSRFLNEDWRVLEKKLKSDKGFVWIARKIDPNIAAKIKNEDLEGIGFIKESKRFYPKKDLLGHLIGFAGLDNTGLSGIEARYDEFLKGEDGFVILERDARGSHIFPSSGYTPPVKGKDIILTIDESIQYICERELDRAIQKTHAKRGMVIGMDPKTGEILSMAVKPSFNPNEFIKYAPEEWRNRIVSDPYEPGSTLKVIVASAALEEKVASPSEPMFFGEDKIDIDGEIIHDTVKEKGRLSFRDVIKRSSNVGAVRIGMRLGKERLYAHLKSFGFGEKTDVDISGESKGILRNTREWSKRSIGSVSLGQEIGVTPIQLITAFSAVANNGWMMKPYVVSEIRDGDRIEKKVYPEIRKRVVSSETAAEMTRILTSVVEGGTGERAAIEGYRVAGKTGTAQKIDPKTGLYSDKYFVSSFIGYTPAEDPQIALLIVIDSPEGAGWGGSVAAPVFKSIAEDILLYINAPSTNEERILMVKRE
;
A
#
# COMPACT_ATOMS: atom_id res chain seq x y z
N MET A 1 90.81 53.36 -49.81
CA MET A 1 89.97 54.06 -48.81
C MET A 1 88.56 53.43 -48.70
N ASP A 2 88.34 52.24 -49.26
CA ASP A 2 87.01 51.62 -49.39
C ASP A 2 86.75 50.49 -48.37
N ASP A 3 87.78 49.73 -47.97
CA ASP A 3 87.61 48.55 -47.10
C ASP A 3 87.19 48.86 -45.65
N ARG A 4 87.62 50.01 -45.09
CA ARG A 4 87.20 50.43 -43.74
C ARG A 4 85.71 50.80 -43.67
N LYS A 5 85.15 51.38 -44.74
CA LYS A 5 83.72 51.72 -44.82
C LYS A 5 82.85 50.47 -45.01
N ILE A 6 83.36 49.44 -45.68
CA ILE A 6 82.68 48.16 -45.86
C ILE A 6 82.64 47.38 -44.54
N ALA A 7 83.74 47.35 -43.78
CA ALA A 7 83.81 46.70 -42.46
C ALA A 7 82.90 47.38 -41.40
N GLU A 8 82.85 48.71 -41.36
CA GLU A 8 81.93 49.45 -40.47
C GLU A 8 80.45 49.26 -40.84
N ARG A 9 80.12 49.20 -42.15
CA ARG A 9 78.77 48.90 -42.62
C ARG A 9 78.34 47.47 -42.27
N SER A 10 79.24 46.49 -42.39
CA SER A 10 79.02 45.09 -42.00
C SER A 10 78.77 44.95 -40.49
N SER A 11 79.57 45.62 -39.64
CA SER A 11 79.41 45.66 -38.18
C SER A 11 78.09 46.31 -37.74
N LYS A 12 77.68 47.42 -38.37
CA LYS A 12 76.37 48.06 -38.12
C LYS A 12 75.21 47.15 -38.56
N GLN A 13 75.31 46.48 -39.70
CA GLN A 13 74.28 45.55 -40.18
C GLN A 13 74.14 44.33 -39.25
N ALA A 14 75.24 43.80 -38.71
CA ALA A 14 75.20 42.72 -37.73
C ALA A 14 74.53 43.14 -36.41
N LYS A 15 74.85 44.33 -35.87
CA LYS A 15 74.22 44.88 -34.67
C LYS A 15 72.71 45.14 -34.86
N VAL A 16 72.32 45.66 -36.02
CA VAL A 16 70.90 45.86 -36.37
C VAL A 16 70.16 44.53 -36.48
N ARG A 17 70.78 43.49 -37.06
CA ARG A 17 70.19 42.13 -37.13
C ARG A 17 70.03 41.51 -35.75
N ILE A 18 71.01 41.64 -34.86
CA ILE A 18 70.92 41.14 -33.47
C ILE A 18 69.82 41.88 -32.70
N LEU A 19 69.72 43.21 -32.85
CA LEU A 19 68.67 44.00 -32.22
C LEU A 19 67.28 43.63 -32.74
N LEU A 20 67.13 43.45 -34.06
CA LEU A 20 65.88 42.97 -34.65
C LEU A 20 65.50 41.57 -34.14
N LEU A 21 66.47 40.66 -34.04
CA LEU A 21 66.25 39.32 -33.48
C LEU A 21 65.82 39.40 -32.00
N ALA A 22 66.49 40.24 -31.21
CA ALA A 22 66.16 40.45 -29.80
C ALA A 22 64.78 41.07 -29.61
N ILE A 23 64.38 42.02 -30.47
CA ILE A 23 63.04 42.61 -30.47
C ILE A 23 61.99 41.56 -30.83
N ILE A 24 62.24 40.73 -31.85
CA ILE A 24 61.33 39.64 -32.24
C ILE A 24 61.17 38.64 -31.10
N ILE A 25 62.27 38.27 -30.43
CA ILE A 25 62.24 37.38 -29.25
C ILE A 25 61.48 38.05 -28.09
N ALA A 26 61.73 39.33 -27.81
CA ALA A 26 61.06 40.07 -26.73
C ALA A 26 59.56 40.21 -26.99
N ILE A 27 59.15 40.47 -28.23
CA ILE A 27 57.74 40.50 -28.63
C ILE A 27 57.11 39.11 -28.45
N GLY A 28 57.80 38.05 -28.88
CA GLY A 28 57.35 36.67 -28.69
C GLY A 28 57.15 36.29 -27.22
N LEU A 29 58.13 36.63 -26.36
CA LEU A 29 58.04 36.40 -24.91
C LEU A 29 56.91 37.22 -24.28
N SER A 30 56.77 38.49 -24.67
CA SER A 30 55.71 39.39 -24.17
C SER A 30 54.33 38.90 -24.57
N ALA A 31 54.16 38.39 -25.79
CA ALA A 31 52.92 37.75 -26.24
C ALA A 31 52.61 36.48 -25.43
N GLY A 32 53.63 35.67 -25.15
CA GLY A 32 53.52 34.49 -24.29
C GLY A 32 53.06 34.83 -22.88
N ILE A 33 53.73 35.79 -22.23
CA ILE A 33 53.38 36.27 -20.87
C ILE A 33 51.97 36.86 -20.84
N SER A 34 51.62 37.67 -21.84
CA SER A 34 50.28 38.26 -21.95
C SER A 34 49.20 37.19 -22.10
N ARG A 35 49.47 36.13 -22.88
CA ARG A 35 48.55 35.01 -23.03
C ARG A 35 48.40 34.23 -21.72
N LEU A 36 49.50 34.01 -21.00
CA LEU A 36 49.52 33.32 -19.72
C LEU A 36 48.72 34.09 -18.66
N PHE A 37 48.91 35.41 -18.57
CA PHE A 37 48.14 36.30 -17.70
C PHE A 37 46.65 36.29 -18.06
N TYR A 38 46.32 36.33 -19.36
CA TYR A 38 44.93 36.24 -19.81
C TYR A 38 44.26 34.92 -19.37
N LEU A 39 44.98 33.80 -19.46
CA LEU A 39 44.46 32.49 -19.04
C LEU A 39 44.37 32.36 -17.51
N GLN A 40 45.39 32.79 -16.76
CA GLN A 40 45.49 32.58 -15.31
C GLN A 40 44.82 33.65 -14.44
N ALA A 41 44.66 34.89 -14.92
CA ALA A 41 44.07 35.98 -14.15
C ALA A 41 42.66 36.34 -14.64
N ILE A 42 42.46 36.44 -15.95
CA ILE A 42 41.18 36.86 -16.54
C ILE A 42 40.22 35.67 -16.69
N LYS A 43 40.67 34.58 -17.34
CA LYS A 43 39.83 33.40 -17.59
C LYS A 43 39.81 32.36 -16.47
N ASN A 44 40.51 32.58 -15.36
CA ASN A 44 40.66 31.59 -14.29
C ASN A 44 39.32 31.05 -13.79
N ASN A 45 38.36 31.92 -13.47
CA ASN A 45 37.08 31.48 -12.91
C ASN A 45 36.26 30.63 -13.89
N ASP A 46 36.39 30.87 -15.20
CA ASP A 46 35.68 30.11 -16.22
C ASP A 46 36.41 28.80 -16.53
N LEU A 47 37.74 28.84 -16.69
CA LEU A 47 38.56 27.65 -16.91
C LEU A 47 38.56 26.72 -15.70
N SER A 48 38.57 27.25 -14.48
CA SER A 48 38.45 26.47 -13.25
C SER A 48 37.07 25.85 -13.10
N ARG A 49 35.98 26.53 -13.48
CA ARG A 49 34.63 25.90 -13.50
C ARG A 49 34.51 24.80 -14.54
N ILE A 50 35.10 25.00 -15.73
CA ILE A 50 35.16 23.97 -16.78
C ILE A 50 36.00 22.79 -16.29
N ALA A 51 37.17 23.03 -15.69
CA ALA A 51 38.04 22.01 -15.13
C ALA A 51 37.35 21.25 -13.99
N VAL A 52 36.66 21.93 -13.07
CA VAL A 52 35.86 21.30 -12.02
C VAL A 52 34.78 20.39 -12.62
N ARG A 53 34.01 20.85 -13.62
CA ARG A 53 33.02 19.98 -14.29
C ARG A 53 33.63 18.81 -15.05
N GLN A 54 34.83 18.97 -15.58
CA GLN A 54 35.52 17.92 -16.34
C GLN A 54 36.22 16.92 -15.42
N HIS A 55 36.74 17.37 -14.28
CA HIS A 55 37.56 16.56 -13.39
C HIS A 55 36.77 16.01 -12.20
N GLN A 56 35.68 16.65 -11.76
CA GLN A 56 34.89 16.17 -10.63
C GLN A 56 33.65 15.39 -11.08
N LYS A 57 33.51 14.16 -10.60
CA LYS A 57 32.31 13.34 -10.72
C LYS A 57 31.70 13.17 -9.33
N THR A 58 30.52 13.74 -9.11
CA THR A 58 29.74 13.48 -7.91
C THR A 58 29.08 12.10 -8.02
N VAL A 59 29.36 11.23 -7.06
CA VAL A 59 28.68 9.95 -6.90
C VAL A 59 27.71 10.08 -5.74
N VAL A 60 26.43 9.81 -6.01
CA VAL A 60 25.37 9.79 -5.00
C VAL A 60 25.47 8.48 -4.23
N LEU A 61 25.45 8.56 -2.90
CA LEU A 61 25.39 7.42 -2.00
C LEU A 61 23.94 7.27 -1.56
N GLU A 62 23.27 6.22 -2.05
CA GLU A 62 21.88 5.95 -1.70
C GLU A 62 21.76 5.61 -0.20
N PRO A 63 20.87 6.27 0.56
CA PRO A 63 20.63 5.95 1.95
C PRO A 63 19.87 4.63 2.11
N LEU A 64 20.07 4.01 3.27
CA LEU A 64 19.24 2.88 3.68
C LEU A 64 17.83 3.37 3.99
N ARG A 65 16.81 2.74 3.38
CA ARG A 65 15.42 3.05 3.72
C ARG A 65 15.10 2.66 5.16
N GLY A 66 14.18 3.37 5.78
CA GLY A 66 13.59 2.96 7.05
C GLY A 66 13.01 1.55 6.99
N THR A 67 13.19 0.77 8.04
CA THR A 67 12.63 -0.58 8.18
C THR A 67 11.16 -0.46 8.57
N ILE A 68 10.31 -1.28 7.97
CA ILE A 68 8.89 -1.36 8.34
C ILE A 68 8.72 -2.57 9.25
N TYR A 69 8.10 -2.35 10.40
CA TYR A 69 7.81 -3.36 11.41
C TYR A 69 6.32 -3.51 11.64
N ASP A 70 5.90 -4.70 12.07
CA ASP A 70 4.58 -4.90 12.65
C ASP A 70 4.51 -4.38 14.09
N ARG A 71 3.34 -4.44 14.71
CA ARG A 71 3.11 -3.94 16.08
C ARG A 71 3.94 -4.64 17.16
N LYS A 72 4.48 -5.83 16.87
CA LYS A 72 5.32 -6.64 17.77
C LYS A 72 6.81 -6.51 17.44
N GLY A 73 7.20 -5.63 16.51
CA GLY A 73 8.59 -5.41 16.12
C GLY A 73 9.13 -6.44 15.12
N ARG A 74 8.27 -7.25 14.48
CA ARG A 74 8.68 -8.17 13.42
C ARG A 74 8.90 -7.42 12.12
N VAL A 75 9.99 -7.75 11.43
CA VAL A 75 10.40 -7.07 10.19
C VAL A 75 9.47 -7.45 9.03
N LEU A 76 8.90 -6.43 8.39
CA LEU A 76 8.03 -6.55 7.23
C LEU A 76 8.69 -6.07 5.93
N ALA A 77 9.56 -5.05 6.00
CA ALA A 77 10.36 -4.58 4.88
C ALA A 77 11.73 -4.07 5.37
N VAL A 78 12.81 -4.50 4.71
CA VAL A 78 14.20 -4.24 5.11
C VAL A 78 15.08 -4.00 3.90
N ASN A 79 16.30 -3.53 4.12
CA ASN A 79 17.31 -3.41 3.08
C ASN A 79 18.23 -4.63 3.08
N LEU A 80 18.59 -5.11 1.90
CA LEU A 80 19.65 -6.10 1.70
C LEU A 80 20.83 -5.45 0.97
N ASP A 81 22.03 -5.73 1.46
CA ASP A 81 23.26 -5.39 0.75
C ASP A 81 23.42 -6.33 -0.45
N VAL A 82 23.36 -5.76 -1.64
CA VAL A 82 23.54 -6.46 -2.90
C VAL A 82 24.59 -5.76 -3.75
N GLU A 83 24.98 -6.40 -4.84
CA GLU A 83 25.94 -5.81 -5.77
C GLU A 83 25.28 -5.47 -7.09
N SER A 84 25.81 -4.47 -7.76
CA SER A 84 25.48 -4.08 -9.12
C SER A 84 26.71 -4.18 -9.99
N VAL A 85 26.50 -4.61 -11.22
CA VAL A 85 27.54 -4.80 -12.23
C VAL A 85 27.55 -3.59 -13.16
N TYR A 86 28.72 -2.99 -13.34
CA TYR A 86 28.95 -1.94 -14.32
C TYR A 86 30.10 -2.32 -15.25
N ALA A 87 30.18 -1.62 -16.37
CA ALA A 87 31.25 -1.73 -17.34
C ALA A 87 31.96 -0.38 -17.53
N VAL A 88 33.25 -0.45 -17.81
CA VAL A 88 34.08 0.63 -18.32
C VAL A 88 34.47 0.26 -19.76
N PRO A 89 33.65 0.61 -20.77
CA PRO A 89 33.87 0.27 -22.17
C PRO A 89 35.30 0.43 -22.71
N SER A 90 36.02 1.48 -22.26
CA SER A 90 37.39 1.74 -22.69
C SER A 90 38.42 0.71 -22.20
N GLU A 91 38.06 -0.11 -21.21
CA GLU A 91 38.89 -1.18 -20.64
C GLU A 91 38.52 -2.57 -21.19
N ILE A 92 37.54 -2.65 -22.10
CA ILE A 92 37.03 -3.93 -22.61
C ILE A 92 37.60 -4.19 -24.01
N GLU A 93 38.49 -5.18 -24.12
CA GLU A 93 39.06 -5.58 -25.42
C GLU A 93 38.04 -6.24 -26.35
N ASP A 94 37.36 -7.31 -25.89
CA ASP A 94 36.35 -8.04 -26.66
C ASP A 94 34.96 -7.89 -26.04
N SER A 95 34.27 -6.82 -26.48
CA SER A 95 32.88 -6.56 -26.09
C SER A 95 31.90 -7.67 -26.47
N HIS A 96 32.19 -8.44 -27.53
CA HIS A 96 31.29 -9.48 -28.02
C HIS A 96 31.32 -10.69 -27.10
N GLU A 97 32.51 -11.16 -26.75
CA GLU A 97 32.70 -12.30 -25.86
C GLU A 97 32.28 -11.96 -24.42
N ALA A 98 32.64 -10.77 -23.93
CA ALA A 98 32.20 -10.28 -22.62
C ALA A 98 30.66 -10.26 -22.53
N ALA A 99 29.97 -9.74 -23.55
CA ALA A 99 28.52 -9.72 -23.58
C ALA A 99 27.90 -11.14 -23.59
N LYS A 100 28.47 -12.08 -24.35
CA LYS A 100 28.01 -13.47 -24.36
C LYS A 100 28.16 -14.13 -22.99
N ARG A 101 29.29 -13.96 -22.32
CA ARG A 101 29.52 -14.52 -20.98
C ARG A 101 28.55 -13.93 -19.96
N LEU A 102 28.39 -12.60 -19.96
CA LEU A 102 27.45 -11.91 -19.08
C LEU A 102 26.00 -12.38 -19.30
N SER A 103 25.57 -12.56 -20.55
CA SER A 103 24.20 -13.01 -20.88
C SER A 103 23.86 -14.43 -20.40
N ARG A 104 24.86 -15.26 -20.04
CA ARG A 104 24.61 -16.60 -19.46
C ARG A 104 24.05 -16.52 -18.04
N PHE A 105 24.36 -15.45 -17.32
CA PHE A 105 23.98 -15.26 -15.92
C PHE A 105 22.89 -14.21 -15.75
N LEU A 106 22.84 -13.24 -16.66
CA LEU A 106 21.86 -12.17 -16.67
C LEU A 106 20.70 -12.53 -17.60
N ASN A 107 19.48 -12.17 -17.20
CA ASN A 107 18.30 -12.32 -18.05
C ASN A 107 18.20 -11.18 -19.10
N GLU A 108 19.30 -10.90 -19.81
CA GLU A 108 19.38 -9.94 -20.92
C GLU A 108 20.05 -10.58 -22.15
N ASP A 109 19.55 -10.28 -23.34
CA ASP A 109 20.14 -10.77 -24.60
C ASP A 109 21.55 -10.17 -24.80
N TRP A 110 22.50 -11.00 -25.22
CA TRP A 110 23.90 -10.60 -25.41
C TRP A 110 24.06 -9.44 -26.40
N ARG A 111 23.18 -9.25 -27.38
CA ARG A 111 23.25 -8.12 -28.32
C ARG A 111 22.95 -6.79 -27.63
N VAL A 112 22.05 -6.80 -26.65
CA VAL A 112 21.73 -5.61 -25.84
C VAL A 112 22.93 -5.26 -24.97
N LEU A 113 23.53 -6.27 -24.33
CA LEU A 113 24.74 -6.10 -23.53
C LEU A 113 25.91 -5.61 -24.38
N GLU A 114 26.17 -6.21 -25.55
CA GLU A 114 27.25 -5.79 -26.44
C GLU A 114 27.11 -4.32 -26.86
N LYS A 115 25.88 -3.86 -27.14
CA LYS A 115 25.62 -2.45 -27.44
C LYS A 115 25.95 -1.53 -26.25
N LYS A 116 25.67 -1.97 -25.02
CA LYS A 116 26.07 -1.26 -23.79
C LYS A 116 27.60 -1.21 -23.66
N LEU A 117 28.29 -2.32 -23.94
CA LEU A 117 29.75 -2.45 -23.84
C LEU A 117 30.52 -1.67 -24.91
N LYS A 118 29.96 -1.49 -26.12
CA LYS A 118 30.57 -0.68 -27.19
C LYS A 118 30.33 0.83 -27.07
N SER A 119 29.70 1.30 -25.99
CA SER A 119 29.41 2.73 -25.85
C SER A 119 30.68 3.57 -25.61
N ASP A 120 30.65 4.84 -26.01
CA ASP A 120 31.71 5.83 -25.75
C ASP A 120 31.72 6.36 -24.30
N LYS A 121 30.81 5.86 -23.45
CA LYS A 121 30.69 6.30 -22.06
C LYS A 121 31.75 5.61 -21.20
N GLY A 122 32.45 6.38 -20.37
CA GLY A 122 33.37 5.82 -19.37
C GLY A 122 32.70 5.15 -18.15
N PHE A 123 31.41 4.80 -18.24
CA PHE A 123 30.65 4.04 -17.24
C PHE A 123 29.30 3.62 -17.81
N VAL A 124 28.94 2.34 -17.71
CA VAL A 124 27.65 1.81 -18.13
C VAL A 124 27.13 0.78 -17.13
N TRP A 125 25.87 0.91 -16.70
CA TRP A 125 25.22 -0.14 -15.92
C TRP A 125 24.94 -1.36 -16.79
N ILE A 126 25.42 -2.53 -16.34
CA ILE A 126 25.13 -3.82 -16.97
C ILE A 126 23.87 -4.40 -16.34
N ALA A 127 23.88 -4.53 -15.01
CA ALA A 127 22.72 -4.95 -14.23
C ALA A 127 22.81 -4.37 -12.82
N ARG A 128 21.71 -3.85 -12.28
CA ARG A 128 21.66 -3.28 -10.93
C ARG A 128 20.99 -4.23 -9.94
N LYS A 129 21.48 -4.24 -8.70
CA LYS A 129 20.89 -4.89 -7.52
C LYS A 129 20.60 -6.39 -7.74
N ILE A 130 21.59 -7.08 -8.30
CA ILE A 130 21.51 -8.48 -8.69
C ILE A 130 21.62 -9.44 -7.50
N ASP A 131 21.17 -10.67 -7.68
CA ASP A 131 21.28 -11.72 -6.65
C ASP A 131 22.76 -11.97 -6.30
N PRO A 132 23.13 -12.11 -5.01
CA PRO A 132 24.51 -12.35 -4.60
C PRO A 132 25.18 -13.56 -5.27
N ASN A 133 24.41 -14.63 -5.57
CA ASN A 133 24.96 -15.80 -6.25
C ASN A 133 25.27 -15.50 -7.73
N ILE A 134 24.46 -14.66 -8.39
CA ILE A 134 24.72 -14.19 -9.76
C ILE A 134 25.95 -13.29 -9.74
N ALA A 135 26.07 -12.38 -8.78
CA ALA A 135 27.23 -11.51 -8.64
C ALA A 135 28.53 -12.31 -8.47
N ALA A 136 28.53 -13.32 -7.60
CA ALA A 136 29.68 -14.21 -7.40
C ALA A 136 30.07 -14.97 -8.68
N LYS A 137 29.09 -15.45 -9.46
CA LYS A 137 29.35 -16.13 -10.74
C LYS A 137 29.98 -15.20 -11.77
N ILE A 138 29.48 -13.98 -11.89
CA ILE A 138 30.05 -12.99 -12.84
C ILE A 138 31.46 -12.58 -12.41
N LYS A 139 31.73 -12.43 -11.11
CA LYS A 139 33.08 -12.16 -10.60
C LYS A 139 34.09 -13.25 -11.00
N ASN A 140 33.66 -14.52 -10.98
CA ASN A 140 34.50 -15.65 -11.34
C ASN A 140 34.85 -15.73 -12.84
N GLU A 141 34.16 -14.96 -13.70
CA GLU A 141 34.50 -14.87 -15.14
C GLU A 141 35.71 -13.96 -15.40
N ASP A 142 36.13 -13.16 -14.41
CA ASP A 142 37.30 -12.27 -14.45
C ASP A 142 37.39 -11.43 -15.74
N LEU A 143 36.28 -10.77 -16.06
CA LEU A 143 36.16 -9.97 -17.28
C LEU A 143 36.77 -8.59 -17.07
N GLU A 144 37.76 -8.24 -17.91
CA GLU A 144 38.38 -6.92 -17.91
C GLU A 144 37.34 -5.82 -18.20
N GLY A 145 37.47 -4.68 -17.52
CA GLY A 145 36.54 -3.56 -17.62
C GLY A 145 35.15 -3.81 -17.00
N ILE A 146 34.91 -4.94 -16.32
CA ILE A 146 33.67 -5.21 -15.57
C ILE A 146 33.90 -5.04 -14.07
N GLY A 147 33.16 -4.14 -13.45
CA GLY A 147 33.28 -3.81 -12.03
C GLY A 147 31.99 -4.05 -11.24
N PHE A 148 32.14 -4.03 -9.91
CA PHE A 148 31.05 -4.23 -8.97
C PHE A 148 30.99 -3.09 -7.96
N ILE A 149 29.78 -2.64 -7.65
CA ILE A 149 29.51 -1.66 -6.60
C ILE A 149 28.42 -2.20 -5.67
N LYS A 150 28.61 -2.00 -4.37
CA LYS A 150 27.61 -2.35 -3.37
C LYS A 150 26.46 -1.34 -3.42
N GLU A 151 25.25 -1.85 -3.47
CA GLU A 151 24.01 -1.07 -3.41
C GLU A 151 23.03 -1.71 -2.42
N SER A 152 22.10 -0.90 -1.92
CA SER A 152 21.00 -1.38 -1.07
C SER A 152 19.78 -1.74 -1.92
N LYS A 153 19.24 -2.94 -1.72
CA LYS A 153 17.99 -3.40 -2.34
C LYS A 153 16.91 -3.55 -1.30
N ARG A 154 15.75 -2.98 -1.58
CA ARG A 154 14.56 -3.17 -0.76
C ARG A 154 14.05 -4.61 -0.86
N PHE A 155 13.81 -5.24 0.28
CA PHE A 155 13.40 -6.64 0.39
C PHE A 155 12.25 -6.82 1.36
N TYR A 156 11.33 -7.72 1.02
CA TYR A 156 10.12 -8.02 1.77
C TYR A 156 10.17 -9.48 2.23
N PRO A 157 10.62 -9.76 3.47
CA PRO A 157 10.85 -11.13 3.95
C PRO A 157 9.61 -12.02 3.93
N LYS A 158 8.43 -11.40 4.01
CA LYS A 158 7.14 -12.10 4.08
C LYS A 158 6.52 -12.42 2.71
N LYS A 159 7.26 -12.16 1.63
CA LYS A 159 6.81 -12.38 0.25
C LYS A 159 5.44 -11.72 0.01
N ASP A 160 4.42 -12.51 -0.33
CA ASP A 160 3.07 -12.04 -0.68
C ASP A 160 2.23 -11.58 0.52
N LEU A 161 2.59 -11.96 1.75
CA LEU A 161 1.90 -11.51 2.96
C LEU A 161 2.02 -9.97 3.08
N LEU A 162 0.89 -9.29 3.32
CA LEU A 162 0.80 -7.82 3.37
C LEU A 162 1.22 -7.07 2.10
N GLY A 163 1.40 -7.76 0.96
CA GLY A 163 1.94 -7.13 -0.26
C GLY A 163 1.19 -5.87 -0.69
N HIS A 164 -0.14 -5.88 -0.62
CA HIS A 164 -0.99 -4.73 -0.96
C HIS A 164 -0.93 -3.57 0.04
N LEU A 165 -0.66 -3.86 1.32
CA LEU A 165 -0.57 -2.82 2.34
C LEU A 165 0.81 -2.19 2.32
N ILE A 166 1.87 -3.01 2.43
CA ILE A 166 3.25 -2.52 2.45
C ILE A 166 3.59 -1.85 1.12
N GLY A 167 3.17 -2.46 0.01
CA GLY A 167 3.53 -2.02 -1.33
C GLY A 167 4.99 -2.38 -1.65
N PHE A 168 5.63 -1.56 -2.48
CA PHE A 168 6.99 -1.79 -2.94
C PHE A 168 7.73 -0.49 -3.25
N ALA A 169 9.06 -0.54 -3.17
CA ALA A 169 9.95 0.52 -3.65
C ALA A 169 10.61 0.12 -4.98
N GLY A 170 10.87 1.13 -5.83
CA GLY A 170 11.55 0.98 -7.11
C GLY A 170 13.06 0.80 -6.98
N LEU A 171 13.73 0.68 -8.14
CA LEU A 171 15.19 0.51 -8.21
C LEU A 171 15.94 1.71 -7.61
N ASP A 172 15.43 2.92 -7.81
CA ASP A 172 16.04 4.18 -7.34
C ASP A 172 15.53 4.58 -5.95
N ASN A 173 15.29 3.58 -5.09
CA ASN A 173 14.96 3.80 -3.69
C ASN A 173 13.77 4.73 -3.47
N THR A 174 12.78 4.71 -4.37
CA THR A 174 11.53 5.50 -4.30
C THR A 174 10.34 4.60 -4.02
N GLY A 175 9.50 4.95 -3.06
CA GLY A 175 8.28 4.21 -2.76
C GLY A 175 7.23 4.37 -3.87
N LEU A 176 6.71 3.25 -4.41
CA LEU A 176 5.81 3.25 -5.57
C LEU A 176 4.38 2.81 -5.25
N SER A 177 4.16 2.06 -4.18
CA SER A 177 2.83 1.62 -3.74
C SER A 177 2.74 1.50 -2.22
N GLY A 178 1.52 1.37 -1.67
CA GLY A 178 1.28 1.06 -0.26
C GLY A 178 1.90 2.06 0.74
N ILE A 179 2.32 1.53 1.89
CA ILE A 179 3.07 2.26 2.92
C ILE A 179 4.39 2.83 2.37
N GLU A 180 5.07 2.10 1.48
CA GLU A 180 6.32 2.57 0.85
C GLU A 180 6.14 3.91 0.15
N ALA A 181 5.08 4.06 -0.65
CA ALA A 181 4.78 5.33 -1.33
C ALA A 181 4.18 6.37 -0.39
N ARG A 182 3.26 5.96 0.50
CA ARG A 182 2.56 6.91 1.38
C ARG A 182 3.50 7.60 2.36
N TYR A 183 4.51 6.89 2.84
CA TYR A 183 5.48 7.37 3.82
C TYR A 183 6.89 7.49 3.25
N ASP A 184 7.02 7.65 1.93
CA ASP A 184 8.30 7.75 1.25
C ASP A 184 9.18 8.87 1.82
N GLU A 185 8.59 10.01 2.20
CA GLU A 185 9.28 11.13 2.84
C GLU A 185 10.06 10.71 4.10
N PHE A 186 9.48 9.82 4.91
CA PHE A 186 10.12 9.30 6.12
C PHE A 186 11.05 8.13 5.81
N LEU A 187 10.62 7.23 4.92
CA LEU A 187 11.33 6.00 4.63
C LEU A 187 12.58 6.21 3.79
N LYS A 188 12.61 7.16 2.85
CA LYS A 188 13.68 7.25 1.85
C LYS A 188 15.05 7.63 2.43
N GLY A 189 15.10 8.42 3.50
CA GLY A 189 16.35 8.97 4.04
C GLY A 189 16.87 10.18 3.25
N GLU A 190 18.12 10.54 3.46
CA GLU A 190 18.79 11.65 2.76
C GLU A 190 20.03 11.15 2.04
N ASP A 191 20.17 11.56 0.77
CA ASP A 191 21.29 11.18 -0.08
C ASP A 191 22.62 11.71 0.47
N GLY A 192 23.61 10.82 0.50
CA GLY A 192 25.00 11.19 0.68
C GLY A 192 25.68 11.46 -0.65
N PHE A 193 26.85 12.07 -0.63
CA PHE A 193 27.62 12.32 -1.86
C PHE A 193 29.11 12.18 -1.58
N VAL A 194 29.83 11.63 -2.57
CA VAL A 194 31.29 11.67 -2.62
C VAL A 194 31.72 12.30 -3.94
N ILE A 195 32.64 13.26 -3.88
CA ILE A 195 33.22 13.88 -5.06
C ILE A 195 34.51 13.13 -5.41
N LEU A 196 34.50 12.50 -6.59
CA LEU A 196 35.66 11.79 -7.13
C LEU A 196 36.36 12.67 -8.18
N GLU A 197 37.68 12.72 -8.15
CA GLU A 197 38.46 13.33 -9.22
C GLU A 197 38.82 12.30 -10.30
N ARG A 198 38.72 12.71 -11.57
CA ARG A 198 39.13 11.93 -12.73
C ARG A 198 40.37 12.55 -13.34
N ASP A 199 41.33 11.71 -13.69
CA ASP A 199 42.44 12.10 -14.55
C ASP A 199 41.99 12.28 -16.02
N ALA A 200 42.90 12.77 -16.86
CA ALA A 200 42.64 12.98 -18.29
C ALA A 200 42.39 11.68 -19.09
N ARG A 201 42.64 10.50 -18.49
CA ARG A 201 42.38 9.17 -19.07
C ARG A 201 41.12 8.52 -18.47
N GLY A 202 40.41 9.20 -17.57
CA GLY A 202 39.18 8.73 -16.92
C GLY A 202 39.39 7.87 -15.67
N SER A 203 40.64 7.60 -15.27
CA SER A 203 40.97 6.84 -14.06
C SER A 203 40.71 7.66 -12.80
N HIS A 204 40.16 7.02 -11.78
CA HIS A 204 39.75 7.67 -10.54
C HIS A 204 40.97 7.98 -9.66
N ILE A 205 41.21 9.26 -9.40
CA ILE A 205 42.15 9.71 -8.37
C ILE A 205 41.34 9.82 -7.06
N PHE A 206 41.94 9.36 -5.95
CA PHE A 206 41.41 9.34 -4.59
C PHE A 206 40.44 10.50 -4.25
N PRO A 207 39.43 10.29 -3.38
CA PRO A 207 38.42 11.31 -3.07
C PRO A 207 39.08 12.62 -2.64
N SER A 208 38.89 13.66 -3.45
CA SER A 208 39.74 14.85 -3.39
C SER A 208 39.22 15.95 -2.47
N SER A 209 37.92 15.94 -2.13
CA SER A 209 37.31 16.76 -1.08
C SER A 209 35.78 16.65 -1.19
N GLY A 210 35.05 16.61 -0.07
CA GLY A 210 33.59 16.53 -0.06
C GLY A 210 33.06 15.09 0.04
N TYR A 211 32.87 14.66 1.28
CA TYR A 211 32.12 13.46 1.64
C TYR A 211 30.99 13.87 2.58
N THR A 212 29.76 13.64 2.14
CA THR A 212 28.57 13.74 2.99
C THR A 212 28.02 12.33 3.15
N PRO A 213 28.02 11.76 4.37
CA PRO A 213 27.45 10.43 4.58
C PRO A 213 25.94 10.45 4.33
N PRO A 214 25.36 9.40 3.73
CA PRO A 214 23.91 9.29 3.62
C PRO A 214 23.27 9.12 4.99
N VAL A 215 22.07 9.65 5.16
CA VAL A 215 21.28 9.51 6.40
C VAL A 215 20.20 8.47 6.18
N LYS A 216 20.17 7.44 7.04
CA LYS A 216 19.15 6.38 7.01
C LYS A 216 17.75 7.00 7.14
N GLY A 217 16.78 6.48 6.40
CA GLY A 217 15.37 6.78 6.60
C GLY A 217 14.82 6.31 7.94
N LYS A 218 13.72 6.92 8.35
CA LYS A 218 13.03 6.64 9.61
C LYS A 218 12.24 5.34 9.52
N ASP A 219 12.33 4.53 10.58
CA ASP A 219 11.62 3.28 10.70
C ASP A 219 10.13 3.52 10.96
N ILE A 220 9.26 2.62 10.49
CA ILE A 220 7.81 2.70 10.64
C ILE A 220 7.31 1.47 11.38
N ILE A 221 6.45 1.69 12.37
CA ILE A 221 5.77 0.63 13.12
C ILE A 221 4.29 0.69 12.77
N LEU A 222 3.78 -0.44 12.29
CA LEU A 222 2.37 -0.59 11.92
C LEU A 222 1.55 -1.07 13.13
N THR A 223 0.24 -0.82 13.09
CA THR A 223 -0.77 -1.39 13.98
C THR A 223 -1.08 -2.85 13.65
N ILE A 224 -0.68 -3.30 12.46
CA ILE A 224 -0.82 -4.67 11.98
C ILE A 224 -0.11 -5.65 12.90
N ASP A 225 -0.77 -6.77 13.17
CA ASP A 225 -0.14 -7.94 13.76
C ASP A 225 0.10 -8.99 12.66
N GLU A 226 1.36 -9.33 12.39
CA GLU A 226 1.72 -10.30 11.35
C GLU A 226 1.03 -11.67 11.52
N SER A 227 0.80 -12.13 12.76
CA SER A 227 0.11 -13.40 13.00
C SER A 227 -1.37 -13.32 12.67
N ILE A 228 -2.05 -12.24 13.08
CA ILE A 228 -3.46 -12.00 12.74
C ILE A 228 -3.60 -11.89 11.22
N GLN A 229 -2.70 -11.15 10.58
CA GLN A 229 -2.67 -11.07 9.13
C GLN A 229 -2.52 -12.45 8.46
N TYR A 230 -1.56 -13.26 8.93
CA TYR A 230 -1.33 -14.59 8.37
C TYR A 230 -2.57 -15.48 8.50
N ILE A 231 -3.24 -15.46 9.67
CA ILE A 231 -4.51 -16.17 9.88
C ILE A 231 -5.55 -15.71 8.84
N CYS A 232 -5.73 -14.39 8.67
CA CYS A 232 -6.67 -13.82 7.70
C CYS A 232 -6.35 -14.24 6.26
N GLU A 233 -5.09 -14.14 5.83
CA GLU A 233 -4.70 -14.51 4.46
C GLU A 233 -4.82 -16.01 4.20
N ARG A 234 -4.46 -16.86 5.17
CA ARG A 234 -4.56 -18.31 5.08
C ARG A 234 -6.00 -18.77 4.92
N GLU A 235 -6.91 -18.27 5.74
CA GLU A 235 -8.33 -18.64 5.65
C GLU A 235 -9.01 -18.04 4.42
N LEU A 236 -8.63 -16.83 4.01
CA LEU A 236 -9.10 -16.22 2.77
C LEU A 236 -8.67 -17.04 1.55
N ASP A 237 -7.42 -17.51 1.51
CA ASP A 237 -6.90 -18.34 0.43
C ASP A 237 -7.67 -19.67 0.33
N ARG A 238 -7.90 -20.34 1.47
CA ARG A 238 -8.73 -21.56 1.55
C ARG A 238 -10.14 -21.31 1.02
N ALA A 239 -10.75 -20.18 1.38
CA ALA A 239 -12.08 -19.81 0.90
C ALA A 239 -12.10 -19.63 -0.62
N ILE A 240 -11.15 -18.88 -1.16
CA ILE A 240 -11.01 -18.61 -2.60
C ILE A 240 -10.80 -19.89 -3.38
N GLN A 241 -9.93 -20.79 -2.91
CA GLN A 241 -9.68 -22.09 -3.54
C GLN A 241 -10.94 -22.97 -3.52
N LYS A 242 -11.64 -23.03 -2.38
CA LYS A 242 -12.83 -23.86 -2.21
C LYS A 242 -14.01 -23.39 -3.07
N THR A 243 -14.18 -22.08 -3.23
CA THR A 243 -15.33 -21.52 -3.95
C THR A 243 -14.98 -21.04 -5.35
N HIS A 244 -13.73 -21.17 -5.81
CA HIS A 244 -13.26 -20.59 -7.07
C HIS A 244 -13.64 -19.10 -7.23
N ALA A 245 -13.70 -18.36 -6.12
CA ALA A 245 -14.14 -16.97 -6.15
C ALA A 245 -13.11 -16.10 -6.86
N LYS A 246 -13.58 -15.06 -7.57
CA LYS A 246 -12.71 -14.20 -8.36
C LYS A 246 -11.75 -13.40 -7.48
N ARG A 247 -12.24 -12.92 -6.33
CA ARG A 247 -11.48 -12.08 -5.38
C ARG A 247 -11.99 -12.28 -3.97
N GLY A 248 -11.15 -11.94 -3.00
CA GLY A 248 -11.49 -11.99 -1.59
C GLY A 248 -10.81 -10.85 -0.82
N MET A 249 -11.45 -10.36 0.22
CA MET A 249 -10.91 -9.36 1.14
C MET A 249 -11.26 -9.75 2.58
N VAL A 250 -10.31 -9.59 3.49
CA VAL A 250 -10.56 -9.61 4.94
C VAL A 250 -9.90 -8.37 5.54
N ILE A 251 -10.64 -7.63 6.35
CA ILE A 251 -10.10 -6.55 7.16
C ILE A 251 -10.46 -6.79 8.63
N GLY A 252 -9.46 -6.64 9.50
CA GLY A 252 -9.62 -6.70 10.95
C GLY A 252 -9.29 -5.37 11.60
N MET A 253 -10.13 -4.95 12.53
CA MET A 253 -10.03 -3.67 13.23
C MET A 253 -10.27 -3.87 14.72
N ASP A 254 -9.47 -3.23 15.56
CA ASP A 254 -9.81 -3.03 16.96
C ASP A 254 -10.90 -1.94 17.05
N PRO A 255 -12.12 -2.26 17.50
CA PRO A 255 -13.22 -1.30 17.49
C PRO A 255 -13.00 -0.11 18.44
N LYS A 256 -12.24 -0.31 19.52
CA LYS A 256 -12.05 0.68 20.59
C LYS A 256 -11.02 1.74 20.21
N THR A 257 -10.01 1.34 19.44
CA THR A 257 -8.86 2.20 19.10
C THR A 257 -8.91 2.70 17.66
N GLY A 258 -9.51 1.93 16.75
CA GLY A 258 -9.41 2.17 15.32
C GLY A 258 -8.14 1.59 14.68
N GLU A 259 -7.34 0.84 15.43
CA GLU A 259 -6.19 0.14 14.88
C GLU A 259 -6.62 -0.90 13.85
N ILE A 260 -6.04 -0.84 12.65
CA ILE A 260 -6.19 -1.89 11.66
C ILE A 260 -5.20 -3.01 11.96
N LEU A 261 -5.74 -4.17 12.36
CA LEU A 261 -4.95 -5.33 12.79
C LEU A 261 -4.58 -6.26 11.64
N SER A 262 -5.39 -6.28 10.57
CA SER A 262 -5.09 -7.01 9.33
C SER A 262 -5.82 -6.42 8.12
N MET A 263 -5.21 -6.56 6.94
CA MET A 263 -5.73 -6.20 5.62
C MET A 263 -5.31 -7.25 4.59
N ALA A 264 -6.09 -8.31 4.43
CA ALA A 264 -5.84 -9.39 3.48
C ALA A 264 -6.63 -9.17 2.18
N VAL A 265 -5.97 -9.35 1.04
CA VAL A 265 -6.58 -9.24 -0.30
C VAL A 265 -6.11 -10.39 -1.16
N LYS A 266 -7.04 -11.06 -1.84
CA LYS A 266 -6.78 -12.13 -2.80
C LYS A 266 -7.43 -11.80 -4.17
N PRO A 267 -6.77 -12.10 -5.31
CA PRO A 267 -5.40 -12.62 -5.41
C PRO A 267 -4.35 -11.65 -4.85
N SER A 268 -3.25 -12.20 -4.31
CA SER A 268 -2.12 -11.43 -3.76
C SER A 268 -0.97 -11.36 -4.77
N PHE A 269 0.00 -10.49 -4.51
CA PHE A 269 1.21 -10.36 -5.31
C PHE A 269 2.45 -10.28 -4.41
N ASN A 270 3.59 -10.76 -4.92
CA ASN A 270 4.86 -10.65 -4.23
C ASN A 270 5.52 -9.29 -4.54
N PRO A 271 5.70 -8.38 -3.56
CA PRO A 271 6.32 -7.09 -3.76
C PRO A 271 7.82 -7.19 -4.10
N ASN A 272 8.49 -8.32 -3.86
CA ASN A 272 9.86 -8.54 -4.36
C ASN A 272 9.90 -8.74 -5.89
N GLU A 273 8.77 -9.03 -6.52
CA GLU A 273 8.65 -9.36 -7.94
C GLU A 273 7.54 -8.54 -8.62
N PHE A 274 7.26 -7.33 -8.11
CA PHE A 274 6.11 -6.50 -8.49
C PHE A 274 6.00 -6.23 -10.00
N ILE A 275 7.13 -6.19 -10.72
CA ILE A 275 7.21 -5.98 -12.18
C ILE A 275 6.46 -7.09 -12.96
N LYS A 276 6.32 -8.29 -12.40
CA LYS A 276 5.60 -9.40 -13.04
C LYS A 276 4.08 -9.24 -13.05
N TYR A 277 3.55 -8.30 -12.26
CA TYR A 277 2.12 -8.12 -12.03
C TYR A 277 1.62 -6.84 -12.71
N ALA A 278 0.36 -6.84 -13.13
CA ALA A 278 -0.28 -5.67 -13.70
C ALA A 278 -0.59 -4.62 -12.61
N PRO A 279 -0.64 -3.31 -12.94
CA PRO A 279 -0.96 -2.26 -11.97
C PRO A 279 -2.28 -2.47 -11.20
N GLU A 280 -3.28 -3.09 -11.83
CA GLU A 280 -4.55 -3.42 -11.19
C GLU A 280 -4.39 -4.45 -10.06
N GLU A 281 -3.38 -5.31 -10.12
CA GLU A 281 -3.11 -6.33 -9.10
C GLU A 281 -2.49 -5.72 -7.84
N TRP A 282 -1.75 -4.62 -7.97
CA TRP A 282 -1.15 -3.93 -6.81
C TRP A 282 -2.17 -3.22 -5.93
N ARG A 283 -3.36 -2.95 -6.47
CA ARG A 283 -4.39 -2.11 -5.87
C ARG A 283 -4.95 -2.72 -4.58
N ASN A 284 -4.89 -1.97 -3.47
CA ASN A 284 -5.51 -2.36 -2.21
C ASN A 284 -7.04 -2.11 -2.22
N ARG A 285 -7.78 -3.14 -2.61
CA ARG A 285 -9.24 -3.11 -2.82
C ARG A 285 -10.04 -2.76 -1.57
N ILE A 286 -9.48 -2.97 -0.39
CA ILE A 286 -10.15 -2.65 0.89
C ILE A 286 -10.43 -1.15 1.02
N VAL A 287 -9.58 -0.30 0.44
CA VAL A 287 -9.78 1.16 0.46
C VAL A 287 -10.22 1.73 -0.87
N SER A 288 -9.97 1.03 -1.97
CA SER A 288 -10.13 1.60 -3.30
C SER A 288 -11.39 1.19 -4.04
N ASP A 289 -12.02 0.06 -3.72
CA ASP A 289 -13.09 -0.54 -4.53
C ASP A 289 -14.43 -0.48 -3.77
N PRO A 290 -15.30 0.48 -4.10
CA PRO A 290 -16.66 0.47 -3.59
C PRO A 290 -17.46 -0.70 -4.14
N TYR A 291 -18.27 -1.30 -3.30
CA TYR A 291 -19.25 -2.33 -3.67
C TYR A 291 -20.58 -2.07 -2.94
N GLU A 292 -21.65 -2.68 -3.42
CA GLU A 292 -22.94 -2.61 -2.72
C GLU A 292 -22.91 -3.53 -1.49
N PRO A 293 -23.09 -3.00 -0.27
CA PRO A 293 -22.96 -3.79 0.97
C PRO A 293 -24.10 -4.79 1.19
N GLY A 294 -25.23 -4.61 0.49
CA GLY A 294 -26.43 -5.41 0.69
C GLY A 294 -26.86 -5.43 2.16
N SER A 295 -27.27 -6.60 2.63
CA SER A 295 -27.85 -6.78 3.98
C SER A 295 -26.92 -6.41 5.16
N THR A 296 -25.61 -6.22 4.94
CA THR A 296 -24.74 -5.69 6.01
C THR A 296 -25.08 -4.23 6.36
N LEU A 297 -25.61 -3.45 5.42
CA LEU A 297 -26.04 -2.07 5.67
C LEU A 297 -27.30 -1.98 6.54
N LYS A 298 -28.12 -3.03 6.59
CA LYS A 298 -29.34 -3.07 7.43
C LYS A 298 -29.03 -2.82 8.90
N VAL A 299 -27.81 -3.14 9.34
CA VAL A 299 -27.35 -2.84 10.70
C VAL A 299 -27.35 -1.33 10.94
N ILE A 300 -26.84 -0.55 9.97
CA ILE A 300 -26.78 0.90 10.07
C ILE A 300 -28.18 1.51 9.99
N VAL A 301 -29.02 1.01 9.09
CA VAL A 301 -30.43 1.43 8.96
C VAL A 301 -31.21 1.15 10.25
N ALA A 302 -31.01 -0.03 10.84
CA ALA A 302 -31.64 -0.42 12.10
C ALA A 302 -31.15 0.43 13.27
N SER A 303 -29.84 0.66 13.38
CA SER A 303 -29.25 1.56 14.38
C SER A 303 -29.86 2.96 14.30
N ALA A 304 -30.00 3.52 13.09
CA ALA A 304 -30.64 4.81 12.88
C ALA A 304 -32.12 4.81 13.33
N ALA A 305 -32.87 3.76 13.03
CA ALA A 305 -34.28 3.65 13.41
C ALA A 305 -34.51 3.58 14.92
N LEU A 306 -33.64 2.86 15.63
CA LEU A 306 -33.65 2.81 17.09
C LEU A 306 -33.23 4.16 17.70
N GLU A 307 -32.19 4.79 17.17
CA GLU A 307 -31.69 6.09 17.64
C GLU A 307 -32.74 7.19 17.48
N GLU A 308 -33.43 7.22 16.34
CA GLU A 308 -34.53 8.15 16.06
C GLU A 308 -35.83 7.78 16.77
N LYS A 309 -35.86 6.65 17.50
CA LYS A 309 -37.03 6.11 18.23
C LYS A 309 -38.26 5.92 17.33
N VAL A 310 -38.05 5.64 16.04
CA VAL A 310 -39.12 5.35 15.07
C VAL A 310 -39.49 3.86 15.00
N ALA A 311 -38.74 3.03 15.74
CA ALA A 311 -39.03 1.63 15.97
C ALA A 311 -38.53 1.22 17.37
N SER A 312 -39.09 0.14 17.92
CA SER A 312 -38.53 -0.52 19.12
C SER A 312 -38.26 -2.02 18.88
N PRO A 313 -37.33 -2.65 19.61
CA PRO A 313 -36.83 -3.99 19.29
C PRO A 313 -37.89 -5.09 19.25
N SER A 314 -38.84 -5.04 20.18
CA SER A 314 -39.95 -5.99 20.29
C SER A 314 -41.22 -5.55 19.56
N GLU A 315 -41.20 -4.39 18.89
CA GLU A 315 -42.35 -3.91 18.15
C GLU A 315 -42.71 -4.89 17.03
N PRO A 316 -43.97 -5.37 16.96
CA PRO A 316 -44.43 -6.13 15.82
C PRO A 316 -44.51 -5.19 14.61
N MET A 317 -43.59 -5.37 13.67
CA MET A 317 -43.43 -4.45 12.55
C MET A 317 -44.09 -4.95 11.26
N PHE A 318 -44.23 -6.27 11.11
CA PHE A 318 -44.67 -6.90 9.85
C PHE A 318 -45.81 -7.88 10.08
N PHE A 319 -46.68 -8.03 9.09
CA PHE A 319 -47.90 -8.85 9.16
C PHE A 319 -47.96 -9.88 8.02
N GLY A 320 -46.94 -10.72 7.87
CA GLY A 320 -46.96 -11.87 6.96
C GLY A 320 -46.97 -11.56 5.45
N GLU A 321 -46.67 -10.33 5.03
CA GLU A 321 -46.45 -9.98 3.62
C GLU A 321 -44.98 -10.22 3.24
N ASP A 322 -44.74 -11.15 2.32
CA ASP A 322 -43.40 -11.51 1.81
C ASP A 322 -42.95 -10.62 0.64
N LYS A 323 -43.74 -9.60 0.31
CA LYS A 323 -43.48 -8.63 -0.75
C LYS A 323 -43.95 -7.22 -0.39
N ILE A 324 -43.32 -6.22 -0.97
CA ILE A 324 -43.75 -4.81 -0.90
C ILE A 324 -43.57 -4.16 -2.27
N ASP A 325 -44.57 -3.39 -2.69
CA ASP A 325 -44.51 -2.58 -3.91
C ASP A 325 -43.99 -1.18 -3.56
N ILE A 326 -42.92 -0.76 -4.22
CA ILE A 326 -42.44 0.62 -4.20
C ILE A 326 -42.40 1.16 -5.62
N ASP A 327 -43.36 2.04 -5.93
CA ASP A 327 -43.44 2.76 -7.21
C ASP A 327 -43.37 1.82 -8.42
N GLY A 328 -44.05 0.66 -8.34
CA GLY A 328 -44.15 -0.34 -9.39
C GLY A 328 -43.07 -1.43 -9.34
N GLU A 329 -42.13 -1.35 -8.40
CA GLU A 329 -41.10 -2.38 -8.18
C GLU A 329 -41.44 -3.26 -6.99
N ILE A 330 -41.54 -4.57 -7.22
CA ILE A 330 -41.88 -5.54 -6.18
C ILE A 330 -40.59 -6.06 -5.55
N ILE A 331 -40.39 -5.71 -4.29
CA ILE A 331 -39.29 -6.22 -3.46
C ILE A 331 -39.80 -7.47 -2.73
N HIS A 332 -39.03 -8.55 -2.80
CA HIS A 332 -39.35 -9.82 -2.17
C HIS A 332 -38.41 -10.14 -1.01
N ASP A 333 -38.96 -10.80 0.01
CA ASP A 333 -38.16 -11.50 1.00
C ASP A 333 -37.67 -12.83 0.43
N THR A 334 -36.40 -13.15 0.74
CA THR A 334 -35.80 -14.44 0.37
C THR A 334 -36.46 -15.61 1.11
N VAL A 335 -36.88 -15.38 2.36
CA VAL A 335 -37.54 -16.40 3.20
C VAL A 335 -39.01 -16.01 3.38
N LYS A 336 -39.91 -16.88 2.94
CA LYS A 336 -41.36 -16.68 3.03
C LYS A 336 -41.90 -17.19 4.36
N GLU A 337 -41.67 -16.45 5.43
CA GLU A 337 -42.26 -16.77 6.75
C GLU A 337 -43.66 -16.17 6.87
N LYS A 338 -44.61 -16.96 7.38
CA LYS A 338 -45.96 -16.51 7.72
C LYS A 338 -45.98 -16.03 9.16
N GLY A 339 -46.43 -14.79 9.40
CA GLY A 339 -46.68 -14.29 10.76
C GLY A 339 -46.13 -12.90 11.04
N ARG A 340 -46.18 -12.51 12.31
CA ARG A 340 -45.69 -11.21 12.77
C ARG A 340 -44.19 -11.25 13.05
N LEU A 341 -43.39 -10.48 12.30
CA LEU A 341 -41.97 -10.28 12.61
C LEU A 341 -41.80 -9.05 13.49
N SER A 342 -41.05 -9.20 14.58
CA SER A 342 -40.58 -8.04 15.35
C SER A 342 -39.47 -7.30 14.62
N PHE A 343 -39.14 -6.08 15.07
CA PHE A 343 -37.95 -5.36 14.58
C PHE A 343 -36.66 -6.20 14.70
N ARG A 344 -36.49 -6.90 15.84
CA ARG A 344 -35.37 -7.84 16.03
C ARG A 344 -35.39 -8.96 15.00
N ASP A 345 -36.55 -9.56 14.74
CA ASP A 345 -36.68 -10.67 13.79
C ASP A 345 -36.34 -10.26 12.37
N VAL A 346 -36.64 -9.02 11.98
CA VAL A 346 -36.31 -8.46 10.66
C VAL A 346 -34.81 -8.47 10.41
N ILE A 347 -34.03 -8.07 11.40
CA ILE A 347 -32.57 -8.09 11.30
C ILE A 347 -32.03 -9.52 11.40
N LYS A 348 -32.57 -10.32 12.34
CA LYS A 348 -32.21 -11.74 12.55
C LYS A 348 -32.40 -12.60 11.29
N ARG A 349 -33.55 -12.44 10.61
CA ARG A 349 -33.94 -13.14 9.38
C ARG A 349 -33.51 -12.42 8.11
N SER A 350 -32.98 -11.20 8.23
CA SER A 350 -32.54 -10.38 7.12
C SER A 350 -33.65 -10.03 6.12
N SER A 351 -34.89 -9.80 6.59
CA SER A 351 -36.05 -9.45 5.76
C SER A 351 -35.80 -8.15 4.98
N ASN A 352 -36.01 -8.20 3.65
CA ASN A 352 -35.92 -7.07 2.74
C ASN A 352 -37.15 -6.15 2.89
N VAL A 353 -38.35 -6.71 2.84
CA VAL A 353 -39.61 -6.00 3.12
C VAL A 353 -39.51 -5.30 4.48
N GLY A 354 -38.99 -6.04 5.45
CA GLY A 354 -38.47 -5.61 6.73
C GLY A 354 -37.73 -4.27 6.72
N ALA A 355 -36.52 -4.32 6.18
CA ALA A 355 -35.61 -3.19 6.11
C ALA A 355 -36.17 -2.01 5.32
N VAL A 356 -36.92 -2.28 4.25
CA VAL A 356 -37.57 -1.24 3.45
C VAL A 356 -38.57 -0.45 4.29
N ARG A 357 -39.44 -1.10 5.08
CA ARG A 357 -40.38 -0.36 5.94
C ARG A 357 -39.68 0.41 7.04
N ILE A 358 -38.59 -0.12 7.60
CA ILE A 358 -37.75 0.62 8.55
C ILE A 358 -37.23 1.90 7.89
N GLY A 359 -36.70 1.80 6.67
CA GLY A 359 -36.25 2.94 5.88
C GLY A 359 -37.35 3.95 5.58
N MET A 360 -38.53 3.48 5.18
CA MET A 360 -39.69 4.34 4.92
C MET A 360 -40.16 5.09 6.18
N ARG A 361 -40.13 4.44 7.36
CA ARG A 361 -40.45 5.10 8.64
C ARG A 361 -39.43 6.16 9.04
N LEU A 362 -38.14 5.91 8.80
CA LEU A 362 -37.08 6.91 8.98
C LEU A 362 -37.27 8.12 8.06
N GLY A 363 -37.68 7.87 6.82
CA GLY A 363 -37.72 8.86 5.76
C GLY A 363 -36.33 9.12 5.14
N LYS A 364 -36.33 9.60 3.89
CA LYS A 364 -35.10 9.71 3.08
C LYS A 364 -34.05 10.65 3.69
N GLU A 365 -34.47 11.75 4.30
CA GLU A 365 -33.58 12.76 4.90
C GLU A 365 -32.84 12.21 6.12
N ARG A 366 -33.56 11.57 7.05
CA ARG A 366 -32.94 10.99 8.25
C ARG A 366 -32.06 9.81 7.90
N LEU A 367 -32.52 8.93 7.00
CA LEU A 367 -31.70 7.82 6.51
C LEU A 367 -30.39 8.32 5.90
N TYR A 368 -30.45 9.31 4.99
CA TYR A 368 -29.25 9.89 4.39
C TYR A 368 -28.34 10.55 5.43
N ALA A 369 -28.90 11.33 6.38
CA ALA A 369 -28.13 11.99 7.42
C ALA A 369 -27.38 10.98 8.30
N HIS A 370 -28.03 9.87 8.67
CA HIS A 370 -27.39 8.78 9.42
C HIS A 370 -26.33 8.07 8.58
N LEU A 371 -26.58 7.73 7.31
CA LEU A 371 -25.56 7.13 6.44
C LEU A 371 -24.31 8.01 6.32
N LYS A 372 -24.47 9.33 6.18
CA LYS A 372 -23.36 10.29 6.24
C LYS A 372 -22.71 10.35 7.62
N SER A 373 -23.50 10.29 8.70
CA SER A 373 -22.98 10.24 10.07
C SER A 373 -22.08 9.02 10.28
N PHE A 374 -22.44 7.86 9.75
CA PHE A 374 -21.61 6.66 9.76
C PHE A 374 -20.43 6.69 8.77
N GLY A 375 -20.22 7.80 8.04
CA GLY A 375 -19.05 8.03 7.19
C GLY A 375 -19.19 7.58 5.73
N PHE A 376 -20.38 7.15 5.29
CA PHE A 376 -20.59 6.77 3.89
C PHE A 376 -20.62 8.01 2.97
N GLY A 377 -20.01 7.89 1.80
CA GLY A 377 -19.84 8.99 0.85
C GLY A 377 -18.68 9.94 1.21
N GLU A 378 -17.87 9.61 2.21
CA GLU A 378 -16.71 10.37 2.66
C GLU A 378 -15.49 9.45 2.83
N LYS A 379 -14.28 10.02 2.81
CA LYS A 379 -13.08 9.28 3.16
C LYS A 379 -13.05 9.03 4.67
N THR A 380 -12.56 7.86 5.06
CA THR A 380 -12.25 7.52 6.46
C THR A 380 -10.99 8.24 6.95
N ASP A 381 -10.20 8.78 6.01
CA ASP A 381 -8.87 9.36 6.26
C ASP A 381 -7.93 8.37 6.94
N VAL A 382 -8.09 7.09 6.62
CA VAL A 382 -7.09 6.07 6.88
C VAL A 382 -5.78 6.51 6.23
N ASP A 383 -4.68 6.29 6.92
CA ASP A 383 -3.36 6.79 6.59
C ASP A 383 -2.65 5.96 5.50
N ILE A 384 -3.40 5.57 4.46
CA ILE A 384 -2.91 4.84 3.28
C ILE A 384 -3.41 5.49 1.97
N SER A 385 -2.65 5.27 0.89
CA SER A 385 -2.95 5.87 -0.42
C SER A 385 -4.09 5.15 -1.15
N GLY A 386 -4.77 5.86 -2.07
CA GLY A 386 -5.75 5.26 -2.99
C GLY A 386 -7.17 5.11 -2.43
N GLU A 387 -7.48 5.77 -1.31
CA GLU A 387 -8.80 5.70 -0.69
C GLU A 387 -9.91 6.32 -1.56
N SER A 388 -10.95 5.52 -1.82
CA SER A 388 -12.19 5.96 -2.45
C SER A 388 -13.18 6.47 -1.41
N LYS A 389 -13.93 7.53 -1.75
CA LYS A 389 -15.03 8.04 -0.91
C LYS A 389 -16.30 7.19 -0.96
N GLY A 390 -16.33 6.14 -1.79
CA GLY A 390 -17.55 5.40 -2.09
C GLY A 390 -18.53 6.20 -2.96
N ILE A 391 -19.80 5.79 -2.95
CA ILE A 391 -20.89 6.38 -3.70
C ILE A 391 -22.10 6.50 -2.78
N LEU A 392 -22.47 7.73 -2.44
CA LEU A 392 -23.72 8.04 -1.76
C LEU A 392 -24.31 9.31 -2.41
N ARG A 393 -25.39 9.13 -3.17
CA ARG A 393 -26.06 10.22 -3.90
C ARG A 393 -26.88 11.09 -2.96
N ASN A 394 -27.01 12.38 -3.28
CA ASN A 394 -27.82 13.29 -2.48
C ASN A 394 -29.31 12.92 -2.57
N THR A 395 -30.08 13.16 -1.52
CA THR A 395 -31.52 12.83 -1.49
C THR A 395 -32.35 13.52 -2.58
N ARG A 396 -31.86 14.63 -3.16
CA ARG A 396 -32.49 15.27 -4.33
C ARG A 396 -32.39 14.45 -5.61
N GLU A 397 -31.41 13.56 -5.70
CA GLU A 397 -31.18 12.65 -6.84
C GLU A 397 -31.87 11.30 -6.64
N TRP A 398 -32.49 11.07 -5.49
CA TRP A 398 -33.18 9.83 -5.18
C TRP A 398 -34.51 9.77 -5.94
N SER A 399 -34.72 8.64 -6.62
CA SER A 399 -36.03 8.31 -7.16
C SER A 399 -36.99 7.96 -6.01
N LYS A 400 -38.28 7.80 -6.33
CA LYS A 400 -39.26 7.29 -5.35
C LYS A 400 -38.92 5.88 -4.84
N ARG A 401 -38.12 5.11 -5.59
CA ARG A 401 -37.68 3.75 -5.27
C ARG A 401 -36.41 3.71 -4.43
N SER A 402 -35.55 4.72 -4.56
CA SER A 402 -34.21 4.73 -3.96
C SER A 402 -34.22 4.55 -2.44
N ILE A 403 -35.25 5.03 -1.72
CA ILE A 403 -35.35 4.80 -0.27
C ILE A 403 -35.44 3.29 0.05
N GLY A 404 -36.14 2.51 -0.77
CA GLY A 404 -36.21 1.06 -0.65
C GLY A 404 -34.85 0.42 -0.92
N SER A 405 -34.28 0.70 -2.10
CA SER A 405 -32.98 0.17 -2.54
C SER A 405 -31.86 0.46 -1.53
N VAL A 406 -31.72 1.73 -1.11
CA VAL A 406 -30.69 2.16 -0.15
C VAL A 406 -30.88 1.48 1.20
N SER A 407 -32.11 1.27 1.65
CA SER A 407 -32.38 0.55 2.91
C SER A 407 -31.96 -0.93 2.87
N LEU A 408 -31.84 -1.50 1.67
CA LEU A 408 -31.33 -2.85 1.43
C LEU A 408 -29.82 -2.91 1.20
N GLY A 409 -29.15 -1.77 1.10
CA GLY A 409 -27.73 -1.68 0.74
C GLY A 409 -27.47 -1.76 -0.76
N GLN A 410 -28.43 -1.32 -1.58
CA GLN A 410 -28.30 -1.12 -3.04
C GLN A 410 -28.36 0.38 -3.37
N GLU A 411 -27.96 0.80 -4.57
CA GLU A 411 -27.79 2.22 -4.97
C GLU A 411 -26.78 3.01 -4.11
N ILE A 412 -26.00 2.31 -3.29
CA ILE A 412 -24.94 2.84 -2.43
C ILE A 412 -23.69 1.98 -2.60
N GLY A 413 -22.54 2.64 -2.85
CA GLY A 413 -21.25 1.97 -2.95
C GLY A 413 -20.39 2.29 -1.73
N VAL A 414 -19.95 1.27 -0.99
CA VAL A 414 -19.10 1.44 0.19
C VAL A 414 -17.80 0.67 0.02
N THR A 415 -16.70 1.21 0.54
CA THR A 415 -15.45 0.45 0.63
C THR A 415 -15.47 -0.47 1.86
N PRO A 416 -14.74 -1.60 1.85
CA PRO A 416 -14.63 -2.44 3.03
C PRO A 416 -14.14 -1.69 4.29
N ILE A 417 -13.21 -0.72 4.15
CA ILE A 417 -12.77 0.12 5.29
C ILE A 417 -13.88 0.99 5.85
N GLN A 418 -14.74 1.59 5.01
CA GLN A 418 -15.89 2.38 5.46
C GLN A 418 -16.86 1.50 6.25
N LEU A 419 -17.19 0.32 5.71
CA LEU A 419 -18.17 -0.57 6.32
C LEU A 419 -17.70 -1.11 7.68
N ILE A 420 -16.44 -1.56 7.79
CA ILE A 420 -15.92 -2.03 9.08
C ILE A 420 -15.81 -0.90 10.09
N THR A 421 -15.41 0.31 9.69
CA THR A 421 -15.34 1.48 10.57
C THR A 421 -16.72 1.85 11.12
N ALA A 422 -17.74 1.88 10.25
CA ALA A 422 -19.12 2.17 10.65
C ALA A 422 -19.68 1.09 11.60
N PHE A 423 -19.42 -0.18 11.30
CA PHE A 423 -19.89 -1.30 12.12
C PHE A 423 -19.18 -1.36 13.48
N SER A 424 -17.88 -1.08 13.52
CA SER A 424 -17.09 -0.97 14.76
C SER A 424 -17.63 0.09 15.71
N ALA A 425 -18.32 1.12 15.23
CA ALA A 425 -18.98 2.08 16.12
C ALA A 425 -20.06 1.43 16.99
N VAL A 426 -20.78 0.42 16.49
CA VAL A 426 -21.76 -0.35 17.29
C VAL A 426 -21.04 -1.17 18.36
N ALA A 427 -19.91 -1.81 18.00
CA ALA A 427 -19.07 -2.55 18.94
C ALA A 427 -18.43 -1.64 20.01
N ASN A 428 -18.23 -0.36 19.69
CA ASN A 428 -17.58 0.63 20.55
C ASN A 428 -18.57 1.61 21.20
N ASN A 429 -19.72 1.11 21.66
CA ASN A 429 -20.72 1.89 22.41
C ASN A 429 -21.25 3.16 21.70
N GLY A 430 -21.24 3.12 20.37
CA GLY A 430 -21.68 4.20 19.49
C GLY A 430 -20.58 5.18 19.06
N TRP A 431 -19.34 5.01 19.51
CA TRP A 431 -18.21 5.85 19.13
C TRP A 431 -17.50 5.34 17.89
N MET A 432 -17.47 6.16 16.84
CA MET A 432 -16.76 5.85 15.62
C MET A 432 -15.32 6.35 15.70
N MET A 433 -14.36 5.44 15.63
CA MET A 433 -12.93 5.74 15.60
C MET A 433 -12.47 6.11 14.18
N LYS A 434 -11.40 6.89 14.08
CA LYS A 434 -10.66 7.05 12.83
C LYS A 434 -9.74 5.84 12.65
N PRO A 435 -9.84 5.09 11.54
CA PRO A 435 -8.97 3.96 11.31
C PRO A 435 -7.53 4.41 11.01
N TYR A 436 -6.53 3.67 11.50
CA TYR A 436 -5.12 3.92 11.19
C TYR A 436 -4.25 2.65 11.17
N VAL A 437 -3.20 2.70 10.36
CA VAL A 437 -2.27 1.60 10.07
C VAL A 437 -0.88 1.88 10.61
N VAL A 438 -0.40 3.12 10.67
CA VAL A 438 0.90 3.46 11.26
C VAL A 438 0.72 3.94 12.69
N SER A 439 1.29 3.24 13.67
CA SER A 439 1.27 3.65 15.07
C SER A 439 2.44 4.58 15.41
N GLU A 440 3.63 4.34 14.84
CA GLU A 440 4.83 5.11 15.19
C GLU A 440 5.79 5.27 14.00
N ILE A 441 6.49 6.40 13.96
CA ILE A 441 7.65 6.66 13.10
C ILE A 441 8.84 6.91 14.04
N ARG A 442 9.94 6.19 13.84
CA ARG A 442 11.12 6.23 14.70
C ARG A 442 12.39 6.58 13.93
N ASP A 443 13.25 7.35 14.57
CA ASP A 443 14.59 7.68 14.11
C ASP A 443 15.59 7.07 15.10
N GLY A 444 16.06 5.86 14.79
CA GLY A 444 16.73 5.02 15.77
C GLY A 444 15.82 4.71 16.96
N ASP A 445 16.31 4.96 18.18
CA ASP A 445 15.53 4.76 19.42
C ASP A 445 14.56 5.92 19.73
N ARG A 446 14.65 7.03 18.97
CA ARG A 446 13.80 8.21 19.18
C ARG A 446 12.47 8.04 18.44
N ILE A 447 11.36 8.24 19.15
CA ILE A 447 10.04 8.35 18.54
C ILE A 447 9.89 9.76 17.93
N GLU A 448 9.90 9.83 16.60
CA GLU A 448 9.69 11.07 15.85
C GLU A 448 8.20 11.45 15.84
N LYS A 449 7.34 10.45 15.61
CA LYS A 449 5.89 10.63 15.57
C LYS A 449 5.20 9.43 16.16
N LYS A 450 4.24 9.67 17.06
CA LYS A 450 3.32 8.66 17.58
C LYS A 450 1.90 9.03 17.21
N VAL A 451 1.17 8.06 16.65
CA VAL A 451 -0.25 8.17 16.33
C VAL A 451 -1.03 7.57 17.49
N TYR A 452 -2.00 8.33 17.99
CA TYR A 452 -2.88 7.89 19.07
C TYR A 452 -4.30 7.67 18.51
N PRO A 453 -5.08 6.77 19.12
CA PRO A 453 -6.49 6.58 18.79
C PRO A 453 -7.26 7.92 18.76
N GLU A 454 -7.98 8.17 17.66
CA GLU A 454 -8.74 9.40 17.44
C GLU A 454 -10.23 9.07 17.32
N ILE A 455 -11.05 9.62 18.22
CA ILE A 455 -12.51 9.53 18.13
C ILE A 455 -12.98 10.53 17.08
N ARG A 456 -13.69 10.07 16.04
CA ARG A 456 -14.31 10.98 15.07
C ARG A 456 -15.56 11.64 15.63
N LYS A 457 -16.49 10.83 16.10
CA LYS A 457 -17.79 11.27 16.62
C LYS A 457 -18.56 10.10 17.22
N ARG A 458 -19.61 10.44 17.97
CA ARG A 458 -20.64 9.49 18.37
C ARG A 458 -21.72 9.43 17.29
N VAL A 459 -21.99 8.25 16.74
CA VAL A 459 -22.98 8.05 15.66
C VAL A 459 -24.31 7.53 16.18
N VAL A 460 -24.30 6.83 17.30
CA VAL A 460 -25.50 6.40 18.06
C VAL A 460 -25.22 6.42 19.56
N SER A 461 -26.28 6.42 20.37
CA SER A 461 -26.18 6.29 21.81
C SER A 461 -25.65 4.91 22.25
N SER A 462 -25.21 4.82 23.51
CA SER A 462 -24.71 3.57 24.11
C SER A 462 -25.83 2.55 24.23
N GLU A 463 -27.04 3.04 24.49
CA GLU A 463 -28.25 2.27 24.65
C GLU A 463 -28.63 1.63 23.30
N THR A 464 -28.63 2.42 22.22
CA THR A 464 -28.84 1.92 20.85
C THR A 464 -27.76 0.90 20.47
N ALA A 465 -26.48 1.19 20.75
CA ALA A 465 -25.38 0.28 20.45
C ALA A 465 -25.53 -1.06 21.19
N ALA A 466 -25.84 -1.03 22.49
CA ALA A 466 -26.05 -2.23 23.29
C ALA A 466 -27.26 -3.06 22.84
N GLU A 467 -28.35 -2.40 22.43
CA GLU A 467 -29.51 -3.08 21.84
C GLU A 467 -29.15 -3.73 20.50
N MET A 468 -28.42 -3.02 19.64
CA MET A 468 -27.96 -3.56 18.37
C MET A 468 -27.02 -4.75 18.57
N THR A 469 -26.12 -4.72 19.56
CA THR A 469 -25.30 -5.88 19.94
C THR A 469 -26.17 -7.09 20.29
N ARG A 470 -27.24 -6.92 21.08
CA ARG A 470 -28.18 -8.00 21.42
C ARG A 470 -28.92 -8.55 20.19
N ILE A 471 -29.35 -7.67 19.29
CA ILE A 471 -29.99 -8.06 18.03
C ILE A 471 -29.01 -8.85 17.15
N LEU A 472 -27.80 -8.34 16.96
CA LEU A 472 -26.75 -8.95 16.14
C LEU A 472 -26.27 -10.29 16.69
N THR A 473 -26.22 -10.45 18.01
CA THR A 473 -25.91 -11.74 18.65
C THR A 473 -26.98 -12.77 18.29
N SER A 474 -28.26 -12.37 18.26
CA SER A 474 -29.36 -13.26 17.87
C SER A 474 -29.37 -13.66 16.40
N VAL A 475 -28.68 -12.91 15.53
CA VAL A 475 -28.45 -13.30 14.12
C VAL A 475 -27.55 -14.54 14.05
N VAL A 476 -26.59 -14.66 14.98
CA VAL A 476 -25.64 -15.78 15.04
C VAL A 476 -26.20 -16.94 15.85
N GLU A 477 -26.93 -16.70 16.94
CA GLU A 477 -27.46 -17.79 17.80
C GLU A 477 -28.64 -18.58 17.18
N GLY A 478 -29.27 -18.08 16.12
CA GLY A 478 -30.38 -18.79 15.46
C GLY A 478 -30.99 -18.05 14.29
N GLY A 479 -30.19 -17.22 13.63
CA GLY A 479 -30.58 -16.43 12.46
C GLY A 479 -29.73 -16.77 11.24
N THR A 480 -29.60 -15.81 10.32
CA THR A 480 -28.85 -16.05 9.07
C THR A 480 -27.35 -16.25 9.25
N GLY A 481 -26.79 -15.95 10.43
CA GLY A 481 -25.35 -15.95 10.72
C GLY A 481 -24.85 -17.15 11.49
N GLU A 482 -25.64 -18.22 11.65
CA GLU A 482 -25.35 -19.36 12.53
C GLU A 482 -23.97 -20.00 12.31
N ARG A 483 -23.49 -20.03 11.07
CA ARG A 483 -22.17 -20.60 10.73
C ARG A 483 -20.98 -19.77 11.24
N ALA A 484 -21.21 -18.57 11.76
CA ALA A 484 -20.20 -17.75 12.44
C ALA A 484 -20.11 -18.01 13.95
N ALA A 485 -20.94 -18.90 14.50
CA ALA A 485 -20.95 -19.19 15.93
C ALA A 485 -19.64 -19.85 16.38
N ILE A 486 -19.06 -19.32 17.46
CA ILE A 486 -17.81 -19.78 18.06
C ILE A 486 -18.12 -20.35 19.43
N GLU A 487 -17.61 -21.54 19.72
CA GLU A 487 -17.81 -22.15 21.02
C GLU A 487 -17.05 -21.38 22.12
N GLY A 488 -17.76 -21.07 23.22
CA GLY A 488 -17.19 -20.33 24.36
C GLY A 488 -17.06 -18.81 24.16
N TYR A 489 -17.63 -18.26 23.08
CA TYR A 489 -17.62 -16.82 22.80
C TYR A 489 -18.95 -16.38 22.16
N ARG A 490 -19.49 -15.24 22.60
CA ARG A 490 -20.64 -14.63 21.94
C ARG A 490 -20.20 -13.78 20.77
N VAL A 491 -20.80 -14.01 19.61
CA VAL A 491 -20.48 -13.31 18.36
C VAL A 491 -21.67 -12.45 17.95
N ALA A 492 -21.43 -11.16 17.71
CA ALA A 492 -22.40 -10.26 17.10
C ALA A 492 -22.02 -10.06 15.63
N GLY A 493 -22.94 -10.32 14.69
CA GLY A 493 -22.62 -10.20 13.28
C GLY A 493 -23.80 -10.21 12.32
N LYS A 494 -23.51 -9.94 11.05
CA LYS A 494 -24.49 -9.89 9.97
C LYS A 494 -23.92 -10.42 8.67
N THR A 495 -24.71 -11.26 8.00
CA THR A 495 -24.45 -11.70 6.62
C THR A 495 -24.89 -10.66 5.60
N GLY A 496 -24.17 -10.58 4.48
CA GLY A 496 -24.51 -9.80 3.30
C GLY A 496 -24.49 -10.66 2.04
N THR A 497 -25.48 -10.46 1.19
CA THR A 497 -25.46 -10.92 -0.20
C THR A 497 -25.87 -9.74 -1.06
N ALA A 498 -25.04 -9.35 -2.03
CA ALA A 498 -25.33 -8.25 -2.94
C ALA A 498 -25.11 -8.71 -4.38
N GLN A 499 -26.15 -8.61 -5.20
CA GLN A 499 -26.03 -8.90 -6.63
C GLN A 499 -25.13 -7.86 -7.29
N LYS A 500 -24.37 -8.27 -8.29
CA LYS A 500 -23.53 -7.38 -9.08
C LYS A 500 -24.21 -7.07 -10.39
N ILE A 501 -23.96 -5.88 -10.92
CA ILE A 501 -24.37 -5.53 -12.28
C ILE A 501 -23.60 -6.42 -13.26
N ASP A 502 -24.31 -7.15 -14.11
CA ASP A 502 -23.71 -7.87 -15.22
C ASP A 502 -23.25 -6.83 -16.27
N PRO A 503 -21.94 -6.77 -16.58
CA PRO A 503 -21.42 -5.79 -17.52
C PRO A 503 -22.00 -5.93 -18.94
N LYS A 504 -22.58 -7.09 -19.29
CA LYS A 504 -23.19 -7.33 -20.61
C LYS A 504 -24.61 -6.79 -20.70
N THR A 505 -25.39 -6.90 -19.63
CA THR A 505 -26.82 -6.53 -19.64
C THR A 505 -27.08 -5.17 -18.98
N GLY A 506 -26.16 -4.70 -18.14
CA GLY A 506 -26.36 -3.50 -17.32
C GLY A 506 -27.38 -3.69 -16.19
N LEU A 507 -27.85 -4.93 -15.95
CA LEU A 507 -28.82 -5.29 -14.91
C LEU A 507 -28.15 -6.12 -13.81
N TYR A 508 -28.80 -6.24 -12.65
CA TYR A 508 -28.35 -7.15 -11.60
C TYR A 508 -28.29 -8.60 -12.10
N SER A 509 -27.20 -9.27 -11.76
CA SER A 509 -26.94 -10.66 -12.13
C SER A 509 -27.45 -11.61 -11.04
N ASP A 510 -28.10 -12.69 -11.47
CA ASP A 510 -28.40 -13.82 -10.59
C ASP A 510 -27.19 -14.74 -10.36
N LYS A 511 -26.13 -14.58 -11.16
CA LYS A 511 -24.91 -15.38 -11.08
C LYS A 511 -23.79 -14.67 -10.33
N TYR A 512 -23.59 -13.38 -10.60
CA TYR A 512 -22.51 -12.61 -9.98
C TYR A 512 -23.02 -11.90 -8.74
N PHE A 513 -22.52 -12.29 -7.58
CA PHE A 513 -22.85 -11.65 -6.31
C PHE A 513 -21.62 -11.55 -5.41
N VAL A 514 -21.69 -10.64 -4.44
CA VAL A 514 -20.73 -10.52 -3.34
C VAL A 514 -21.33 -11.20 -2.12
N SER A 515 -20.59 -12.16 -1.56
CA SER A 515 -20.89 -12.83 -0.29
C SER A 515 -20.07 -12.17 0.81
N SER A 516 -20.71 -11.66 1.86
CA SER A 516 -20.00 -11.04 2.98
C SER A 516 -20.52 -11.47 4.35
N PHE A 517 -19.64 -11.37 5.33
CA PHE A 517 -20.00 -11.45 6.75
C PHE A 517 -19.19 -10.38 7.49
N ILE A 518 -19.88 -9.62 8.33
CA ILE A 518 -19.26 -8.64 9.22
C ILE A 518 -19.67 -8.94 10.66
N GLY A 519 -18.71 -8.94 11.58
CA GLY A 519 -18.98 -9.24 12.98
C GLY A 519 -17.87 -8.81 13.90
N TYR A 520 -18.14 -8.84 15.21
CA TYR A 520 -17.15 -8.68 16.26
C TYR A 520 -17.38 -9.69 17.38
N THR A 521 -16.30 -10.01 18.08
CA THR A 521 -16.30 -10.97 19.17
C THR A 521 -15.17 -10.66 20.17
N PRO A 522 -15.35 -10.96 21.47
CA PRO A 522 -16.62 -11.28 22.13
C PRO A 522 -17.64 -10.13 22.04
N ALA A 523 -18.95 -10.41 22.06
CA ALA A 523 -19.97 -9.40 21.84
C ALA A 523 -20.04 -8.34 22.97
N GLU A 524 -19.69 -8.72 24.20
CA GLU A 524 -19.75 -7.85 25.38
C GLU A 524 -18.52 -6.98 25.57
N ASP A 525 -17.36 -7.52 25.20
CA ASP A 525 -16.07 -6.82 25.26
C ASP A 525 -15.29 -7.07 23.97
N PRO A 526 -15.67 -6.40 22.86
CA PRO A 526 -15.10 -6.68 21.55
C PRO A 526 -13.59 -6.48 21.51
N GLN A 527 -12.86 -7.54 21.13
CA GLN A 527 -11.41 -7.49 20.92
C GLN A 527 -11.05 -7.31 19.44
N ILE A 528 -11.93 -7.77 18.54
CA ILE A 528 -11.73 -7.69 17.10
C ILE A 528 -13.08 -7.56 16.39
N ALA A 529 -13.17 -6.62 15.46
CA ALA A 529 -14.15 -6.63 14.38
C ALA A 529 -13.50 -7.17 13.11
N LEU A 530 -14.21 -8.02 12.37
CA LEU A 530 -13.78 -8.58 11.09
C LEU A 530 -14.86 -8.37 10.04
N LEU A 531 -14.43 -8.01 8.83
CA LEU A 531 -15.25 -8.02 7.63
C LEU A 531 -14.62 -8.95 6.60
N ILE A 532 -15.39 -9.96 6.17
CA ILE A 532 -15.02 -10.91 5.14
C ILE A 532 -15.88 -10.58 3.91
N VAL A 533 -15.24 -10.41 2.76
CA VAL A 533 -15.90 -10.16 1.47
C VAL A 533 -15.35 -11.14 0.44
N ILE A 534 -16.20 -11.97 -0.13
CA ILE A 534 -15.88 -12.94 -1.19
C ILE A 534 -16.65 -12.54 -2.44
N ASP A 535 -15.93 -12.15 -3.48
CA ASP A 535 -16.50 -11.66 -4.73
C ASP A 535 -16.66 -12.79 -5.75
N SER A 536 -17.90 -12.99 -6.18
CA SER A 536 -18.29 -13.94 -7.24
C SER A 536 -17.86 -15.38 -6.95
N PRO A 537 -18.23 -15.97 -5.78
CA PRO A 537 -17.98 -17.38 -5.51
C PRO A 537 -18.82 -18.30 -6.41
N GLU A 538 -18.22 -19.41 -6.82
CA GLU A 538 -18.86 -20.51 -7.54
C GLU A 538 -19.33 -21.60 -6.55
N GLY A 539 -20.36 -22.37 -6.93
CA GLY A 539 -20.71 -23.63 -6.27
C GLY A 539 -21.44 -23.56 -4.91
N ALA A 540 -21.61 -22.41 -4.27
CA ALA A 540 -22.38 -22.29 -3.02
C ALA A 540 -23.16 -20.97 -2.91
N GLY A 541 -24.47 -21.07 -2.65
CA GLY A 541 -25.41 -19.94 -2.58
C GLY A 541 -25.40 -19.16 -1.26
N TRP A 542 -25.83 -17.89 -1.30
CA TRP A 542 -26.06 -16.95 -0.18
C TRP A 542 -24.86 -16.65 0.74
N GLY A 543 -24.69 -15.38 1.12
CA GLY A 543 -23.48 -14.89 1.80
C GLY A 543 -23.14 -15.53 3.15
N GLY A 544 -24.15 -16.04 3.87
CA GLY A 544 -23.95 -16.77 5.13
C GLY A 544 -23.34 -18.16 4.96
N SER A 545 -23.38 -18.74 3.76
CA SER A 545 -22.85 -20.07 3.54
C SER A 545 -21.33 -20.08 3.29
N VAL A 546 -20.80 -18.97 2.75
CA VAL A 546 -19.41 -18.82 2.34
C VAL A 546 -18.61 -17.96 3.30
N ALA A 547 -19.04 -16.72 3.58
CA ALA A 547 -18.23 -15.77 4.36
C ALA A 547 -18.30 -16.01 5.88
N ALA A 548 -19.43 -16.50 6.41
CA ALA A 548 -19.59 -16.72 7.86
C ALA A 548 -18.68 -17.84 8.41
N PRO A 549 -18.49 -19.00 7.75
CA PRO A 549 -17.49 -19.98 8.17
C PRO A 549 -16.06 -19.43 8.17
N VAL A 550 -15.73 -18.56 7.21
CA VAL A 550 -14.40 -17.93 7.14
C VAL A 550 -14.20 -16.99 8.33
N PHE A 551 -15.23 -16.21 8.69
CA PHE A 551 -15.21 -15.41 9.91
C PHE A 551 -14.94 -16.28 11.13
N LYS A 552 -15.66 -17.40 11.27
CA LYS A 552 -15.49 -18.32 12.41
C LYS A 552 -14.04 -18.79 12.54
N SER A 553 -13.47 -19.36 11.48
CA SER A 553 -12.10 -19.88 11.50
C SER A 553 -11.08 -18.81 11.85
N ILE A 554 -11.22 -17.61 11.29
CA ILE A 554 -10.30 -16.49 11.55
C ILE A 554 -10.42 -16.03 13.01
N ALA A 555 -11.65 -15.80 13.47
CA ALA A 555 -11.90 -15.31 14.81
C ALA A 555 -11.48 -16.32 15.89
N GLU A 556 -11.71 -17.62 15.68
CA GLU A 556 -11.25 -18.68 16.59
C GLU A 556 -9.73 -18.65 16.79
N ASP A 557 -8.97 -18.63 15.70
CA ASP A 557 -7.51 -18.58 15.76
C ASP A 557 -6.99 -17.27 16.38
N ILE A 558 -7.62 -16.13 16.08
CA ILE A 558 -7.26 -14.84 16.68
C ILE A 558 -7.52 -14.85 18.18
N LEU A 559 -8.70 -15.30 18.62
CA LEU A 559 -9.08 -15.34 20.04
C LEU A 559 -8.13 -16.23 20.85
N LEU A 560 -7.74 -17.38 20.28
CA LEU A 560 -6.71 -18.25 20.86
C LEU A 560 -5.35 -17.54 20.92
N TYR A 561 -4.92 -16.91 19.82
CA TYR A 561 -3.63 -16.22 19.74
C TYR A 561 -3.50 -15.05 20.72
N ILE A 562 -4.57 -14.28 20.95
CA ILE A 562 -4.58 -13.16 21.89
C ILE A 562 -4.91 -13.58 23.33
N ASN A 563 -5.13 -14.88 23.59
CA ASN A 563 -5.58 -15.41 24.87
C ASN A 563 -6.83 -14.70 25.41
N ALA A 564 -7.83 -14.49 24.55
CA ALA A 564 -9.08 -13.85 24.95
C ALA A 564 -9.78 -14.70 26.04
N PRO A 565 -10.37 -14.08 27.07
CA PRO A 565 -11.13 -14.82 28.08
C PRO A 565 -12.34 -15.52 27.44
N SER A 566 -12.43 -16.84 27.57
CA SER A 566 -13.60 -17.62 27.16
C SER A 566 -14.59 -17.76 28.32
N THR A 567 -15.88 -17.79 28.01
CA THR A 567 -16.92 -18.13 29.00
C THR A 567 -17.00 -19.64 29.29
N ASN A 568 -16.20 -20.47 28.61
CA ASN A 568 -16.10 -21.90 28.84
C ASN A 568 -14.82 -22.25 29.64
N GLU A 569 -14.98 -22.68 30.89
CA GLU A 569 -13.87 -22.96 31.83
C GLU A 569 -12.92 -24.07 31.36
N GLU A 570 -13.36 -25.02 30.53
CA GLU A 570 -12.53 -26.15 30.07
C GLU A 570 -11.43 -25.76 29.06
N ARG A 571 -11.65 -24.70 28.27
CA ARG A 571 -10.64 -24.22 27.28
C ARG A 571 -9.44 -23.54 27.94
N ILE A 572 -9.60 -23.05 29.18
CA ILE A 572 -8.53 -22.42 29.98
C ILE A 572 -7.45 -23.46 30.38
N LEU A 573 -7.80 -24.75 30.42
CA LEU A 573 -6.90 -25.84 30.84
C LEU A 573 -6.00 -26.38 29.73
N MET A 574 -6.34 -26.22 28.45
CA MET A 574 -5.46 -26.68 27.34
C MET A 574 -4.24 -25.77 27.13
N VAL A 575 -4.38 -24.45 27.32
CA VAL A 575 -3.26 -23.48 27.20
C VAL A 575 -2.24 -23.62 28.35
N LYS A 576 -2.56 -24.34 29.43
CA LYS A 576 -1.65 -24.61 30.55
C LYS A 576 -0.88 -25.93 30.44
N ARG A 577 -1.09 -26.73 29.38
CA ARG A 577 -0.52 -28.08 29.26
C ARG A 577 0.32 -28.36 28.01
N GLU A 578 0.58 -27.35 27.19
CA GLU A 578 1.64 -27.36 26.16
C GLU A 578 2.67 -26.27 26.51
#